data_AF-S9UYK2-F1
#
_entry.id   AF-S9UYK2-F1
#
_cell.length_a   1.000
_cell.length_b   1.000
_cell.length_c   1.000
_cell.angle_alpha   90.00
_cell.angle_beta   90.00
_cell.angle_gamma   90.00
#
_symmetry.space_group_name_H-M   'P 1'
#
loop_
_entity.id
_entity.type
_entity.pdbx_description
1 polymer ?
#
loop_
_entity_poly.entity_id
_entity_poly.type
_entity_poly.pdbx_seq_one_letter_code
_entity_poly.pdbx_strand_id
1 'polypeptide(L)' 'MLCGSCFQELGSKLTPQDAVPQQQQGQEQEQAQPPVEESRTVQVRCGQCSAVNAVQVLIDATVIQFECGSCDTINEVSL' A
#
# COMPACT_ATOMS: atom_id res chain seq x y z
N MET A 1 -30.65 -18.18 -13.51
CA MET A 1 -29.57 -17.77 -12.60
C MET A 1 -28.91 -16.54 -13.20
N LEU A 2 -28.98 -15.39 -12.52
CA LEU A 2 -28.44 -14.12 -13.01
C LEU A 2 -27.04 -13.94 -12.39
N CYS A 3 -25.99 -14.02 -13.21
CA CYS A 3 -24.66 -13.62 -12.78
C CYS A 3 -24.66 -12.08 -12.67
N GLY A 4 -24.72 -11.58 -11.43
CA GLY A 4 -24.66 -10.16 -11.12
C GLY A 4 -23.34 -9.57 -11.62
N SER A 5 -23.45 -8.59 -12.51
CA SER A 5 -22.33 -7.82 -13.03
C SER A 5 -21.55 -7.16 -11.88
N CYS A 6 -20.24 -7.39 -11.80
CA CYS A 6 -19.39 -6.60 -10.91
C CYS A 6 -19.18 -5.23 -11.55
N PHE A 7 -19.81 -4.20 -10.99
CA PHE A 7 -19.60 -2.79 -11.35
C PHE A 7 -18.76 -2.15 -10.24
N GLN A 8 -17.55 -1.68 -10.57
CA GLN A 8 -16.67 -1.02 -9.61
C GLN A 8 -16.52 0.45 -10.02
N GLU A 9 -17.19 1.36 -9.31
CA GLU A 9 -16.97 2.80 -9.44
C GLU A 9 -15.72 3.20 -8.65
N LEU A 10 -14.64 3.50 -9.36
CA LEU A 10 -13.49 4.21 -8.81
C LEU A 10 -13.84 5.71 -8.73
N GLY A 11 -14.48 6.09 -7.63
CA GLY A 11 -14.85 7.46 -7.31
C GLY A 11 -13.63 8.36 -7.23
N SER A 12 -13.51 9.27 -8.20
CA SER A 12 -12.46 10.26 -8.30
C SER A 12 -12.77 11.51 -7.47
N LYS A 13 -11.75 11.96 -6.73
CA LYS A 13 -11.45 13.31 -6.21
C LYS A 13 -12.20 13.87 -5.00
N LEU A 14 -11.43 14.13 -3.93
CA LEU A 14 -11.38 15.44 -3.27
C LEU A 14 -9.91 15.85 -3.02
N THR A 15 -9.52 16.97 -3.64
CA THR A 15 -8.24 17.71 -3.50
C THR A 15 -8.34 18.74 -2.34
N PRO A 16 -7.45 19.75 -2.22
CA PRO A 16 -6.24 19.79 -1.38
C PRO A 16 -6.36 20.86 -0.27
N GLN A 17 -6.04 20.56 1.00
CA GLN A 17 -5.97 21.62 2.02
C GLN A 17 -4.76 21.47 2.96
N ASP A 18 -3.98 22.55 2.89
CA ASP A 18 -3.08 23.14 3.86
C ASP A 18 -1.57 22.90 3.79
N ALA A 19 -0.91 24.05 3.59
CA ALA A 19 0.46 24.27 3.22
C ALA A 19 1.37 24.39 4.46
N VAL A 20 2.51 23.70 4.38
CA VAL A 20 3.89 24.20 4.59
C VAL A 20 4.08 25.35 5.60
N PRO A 21 4.99 25.15 6.57
CA PRO A 21 6.18 26.01 6.58
C PRO A 21 7.46 25.18 6.68
N GLN A 22 8.11 24.94 5.55
CA GLN A 22 9.53 24.59 5.48
C GLN A 22 10.20 25.63 4.60
N GLN A 23 10.57 26.74 5.23
CA GLN A 23 11.64 27.59 4.74
C GLN A 23 12.87 27.35 5.59
N GLN A 24 14.02 27.42 4.91
CA GLN A 24 15.39 27.35 5.39
C GLN A 24 15.90 25.91 5.54
N GLN A 25 16.95 25.46 4.85
CA GLN A 25 18.10 26.18 4.32
C GLN A 25 18.58 25.51 3.04
N GLY A 26 18.90 26.32 2.03
CA GLY A 26 19.80 25.88 0.98
C GLY A 26 21.19 25.66 1.56
N GLN A 27 21.85 24.59 1.14
CA GLN A 27 23.28 24.54 0.88
C GLN A 27 23.57 23.25 0.11
N GLU A 28 24.31 23.42 -0.98
CA GLU A 28 24.71 22.37 -1.90
C GLU A 28 25.50 21.27 -1.17
N GLN A 29 25.19 20.00 -1.45
CA GLN A 29 26.13 18.89 -1.31
C GLN A 29 25.59 17.67 -2.09
N GLU A 30 26.29 17.30 -3.15
CA GLU A 30 26.21 15.98 -3.78
C GLU A 30 26.33 14.89 -2.70
N GLN A 31 25.21 14.25 -2.34
CA GLN A 31 25.22 13.06 -1.52
C GLN A 31 24.19 12.10 -2.11
N ALA A 32 24.68 10.92 -2.50
CA ALA A 32 23.96 9.87 -3.18
C ALA A 32 22.57 9.65 -2.55
N GLN A 33 21.51 9.78 -3.36
CA GLN A 33 20.17 9.35 -2.95
C GLN A 33 20.27 7.87 -2.54
N PRO A 34 19.76 7.47 -1.37
CA PRO A 34 19.65 6.05 -1.04
C PRO A 34 18.83 5.39 -2.16
N PRO A 35 19.11 4.12 -2.51
CA PRO A 35 18.31 3.41 -3.51
C PRO A 35 16.86 3.52 -3.06
N VAL A 36 16.02 4.11 -3.92
CA VAL A 36 14.58 4.15 -3.69
C VAL A 36 14.14 2.69 -3.66
N GLU A 37 13.85 2.16 -2.48
CA GLU A 37 13.35 0.79 -2.35
C GLU A 37 12.00 0.74 -3.06
N GLU A 38 12.01 0.19 -4.27
CA GLU A 38 10.82 0.14 -5.13
C GLU A 38 9.81 -0.80 -4.46
N SER A 39 8.61 -0.26 -4.18
CA SER A 39 7.53 -0.99 -3.54
C SER A 39 6.35 -1.13 -4.48
N ARG A 40 5.61 -2.24 -4.33
CA ARG A 40 4.38 -2.53 -5.06
C ARG A 40 3.24 -2.79 -4.07
N THR A 41 2.02 -2.52 -4.49
CA THR A 41 0.82 -2.90 -3.73
C THR A 41 0.29 -4.22 -4.25
N VAL A 42 0.04 -5.19 -3.36
CA VAL A 42 -0.55 -6.49 -3.69
C VAL A 42 -1.86 -6.70 -2.93
N GLN A 43 -2.78 -7.47 -3.50
CA GLN A 43 -4.03 -7.86 -2.84
C GLN A 43 -3.92 -9.28 -2.32
N VAL A 44 -4.13 -9.47 -1.01
CA VAL A 44 -3.97 -10.77 -0.33
C VAL A 44 -5.24 -11.11 0.45
N ARG A 45 -5.68 -12.36 0.36
CA ARG A 45 -6.82 -12.86 1.16
C ARG A 45 -6.34 -13.37 2.50
N CYS A 46 -7.03 -12.99 3.57
CA CYS A 46 -6.79 -13.54 4.90
C CYS A 46 -7.20 -15.02 4.94
N GLY A 47 -6.36 -15.87 5.52
CA GLY A 47 -6.63 -17.31 5.67
C GLY A 47 -7.74 -17.64 6.66
N GLN A 48 -8.09 -16.72 7.56
CA GLN A 48 -9.15 -16.92 8.56
C GLN A 48 -10.52 -16.43 8.09
N CYS A 49 -10.66 -15.13 7.80
CA CYS A 49 -11.95 -14.52 7.48
C CYS A 49 -12.19 -14.32 5.97
N SER A 50 -11.23 -14.67 5.12
CA SER A 50 -11.27 -14.47 3.65
C SER A 50 -11.39 -13.01 3.18
N ALA A 51 -11.26 -12.03 4.08
CA ALA A 51 -11.21 -10.62 3.70
C ALA A 51 -9.99 -10.33 2.81
N VAL A 52 -10.18 -9.46 1.82
CA VAL A 52 -9.11 -9.00 0.93
C VAL A 52 -8.43 -7.78 1.54
N ASN A 53 -7.10 -7.82 1.64
CA ASN A 53 -6.28 -6.75 2.21
C ASN A 53 -5.31 -6.24 1.13
N ALA A 54 -5.14 -4.92 1.04
CA ALA A 54 -4.12 -4.31 0.19
C ALA A 54 -2.85 -4.09 1.02
N VAL A 55 -1.76 -4.72 0.63
CA VAL A 55 -0.48 -4.71 1.37
C VAL A 55 0.61 -4.12 0.49
N GLN A 56 1.36 -3.16 1.03
CA GLN A 56 2.52 -2.59 0.36
C GLN A 56 3.74 -3.44 0.69
N VAL A 57 4.42 -3.93 -0.35
CA VAL A 57 5.54 -4.86 -0.24
C VAL A 57 6.71 -4.39 -1.08
N LEU A 58 7.92 -4.69 -0.65
CA LEU A 58 9.11 -4.49 -1.48
C LEU A 58 9.04 -5.40 -2.71
N ILE A 59 9.61 -4.96 -3.83
CA ILE A 59 9.58 -5.73 -5.08
C ILE A 59 10.29 -7.09 -4.96
N ASP A 60 11.34 -7.14 -4.15
CA ASP A 60 12.17 -8.32 -3.88
C ASP A 60 11.75 -9.09 -2.61
N ALA A 61 10.60 -8.75 -2.01
CA ALA A 61 10.07 -9.48 -0.87
C ALA A 61 9.74 -10.93 -1.26
N THR A 62 10.23 -11.89 -0.47
CA THR A 62 9.92 -13.33 -0.59
C THR A 62 8.83 -13.77 0.37
N VAL A 63 8.62 -13.01 1.46
CA VAL A 63 7.63 -13.27 2.50
C VAL A 63 6.90 -11.98 2.83
N ILE A 64 5.57 -12.06 2.91
CA ILE A 64 4.67 -10.97 3.29
C ILE A 64 4.04 -11.33 4.63
N GLN A 65 4.22 -10.48 5.63
CA GLN A 65 3.50 -10.56 6.90
C GLN A 65 2.58 -9.34 7.04
N PHE A 66 1.30 -9.57 7.34
CA PHE A 66 0.33 -8.48 7.52
C PHE A 66 -0.76 -8.84 8.53
N GLU A 67 -1.28 -7.83 9.22
CA GLU A 67 -2.46 -7.95 10.07
C GLU A 67 -3.72 -7.74 9.22
N CYS A 68 -4.70 -8.64 9.34
CA CYS A 68 -5.95 -8.50 8.61
C CYS A 68 -6.83 -7.43 9.26
N GLY A 69 -7.14 -6.37 8.53
CA GLY A 69 -7.98 -5.26 9.03
C GLY A 69 -9.47 -5.59 9.27
N SER A 70 -9.87 -6.87 9.21
CA SER A 70 -11.24 -7.32 9.50
C SER A 70 -11.35 -8.29 10.68
N CYS A 71 -10.29 -9.02 11.02
CA CYS A 71 -10.32 -10.02 12.09
C CYS A 71 -9.05 -10.01 12.95
N ASP A 72 -8.18 -9.02 12.73
CA ASP A 72 -6.93 -8.75 13.47
C ASP A 72 -5.95 -9.93 13.52
N THR A 73 -6.16 -10.94 12.67
CA THR A 73 -5.26 -12.08 12.56
C THR A 73 -4.04 -11.71 11.74
N ILE A 74 -2.86 -12.09 12.24
CA ILE A 74 -1.59 -12.00 11.50
C ILE A 74 -1.53 -13.12 10.47
N ASN A 75 -1.28 -12.76 9.21
CA ASN A 75 -1.12 -13.68 8.09
C ASN A 75 0.31 -13.60 7.57
N GLU A 76 0.84 -14.74 7.13
CA GLU A 76 2.14 -14.87 6.48
C GLU A 76 1.96 -15.56 5.12
N VAL A 77 2.53 -14.98 4.07
CA VAL A 77 2.43 -15.48 2.69
C VAL A 77 3.81 -15.49 2.04
N SER A 78 4.22 -16.65 1.54
CA SER A 78 5.40 -16.76 0.66
C SER A 78 4.99 -16.47 -0.79
N LEU A 79 5.80 -15.67 -1.50
CA LEU A 79 5.56 -15.25 -2.89
C LEU A 79 6.12 -16.22 -3.94
#